data_AF-A0A8E4BIN2-F1
#
_entry.id   AF-A0A8E4BIN2-F1
#
_cell.length_a   1.000
_cell.length_b   1.000
_cell.length_c   1.000
_cell.angle_alpha   90.00
_cell.angle_beta   90.00
_cell.angle_gamma   90.00
#
_symmetry.space_group_name_H-M   'P 1'
#
loop_
_entity.id
_entity.type
_entity.pdbx_description
1 polymer ?
#
loop_
_entity_poly.entity_id
_entity_poly.type
_entity_poly.pdbx_seq_one_letter_code
_entity_poly.pdbx_strand_id
1 'polypeptide(L)'
;MSGVVHTFLVGDKMHSESEAIYARLEQLMPKMKKEGYVPHLHSSLRDIPDEDKEAELCGHSEKLAIAYALNRTPEGTTIRVVKNLRVCVDCHTAIAYISKVEERTIICRDASRFHVYKDGK
;
A
#
# COMPACT_ATOMS: atom_id res chain seq x y z
N MET A 1 -21.40 11.48 4.85
CA MET A 1 -20.44 10.37 4.94
C MET A 1 -20.43 9.90 6.39
N SER A 2 -21.25 8.91 6.74
CA SER A 2 -21.21 8.26 8.05
C SER A 2 -20.33 7.02 7.92
N GLY A 3 -19.03 7.19 8.19
CA GLY A 3 -18.04 6.12 8.12
C GLY A 3 -16.93 6.39 9.14
N VAL A 4 -16.24 5.32 9.55
CA VAL A 4 -15.07 5.43 10.44
C VAL A 4 -13.85 5.81 9.61
N VAL A 5 -13.14 6.85 10.03
CA VAL A 5 -11.89 7.26 9.40
C VAL A 5 -10.73 6.57 10.13
N HIS A 6 -9.94 5.82 9.37
CA HIS A 6 -8.70 5.22 9.85
C HIS A 6 -7.52 6.00 9.25
N THR A 7 -6.56 6.35 10.09
CA THR A 7 -5.37 7.10 9.68
C THR A 7 -4.15 6.24 9.93
N PHE A 8 -3.21 6.26 8.98
CA PHE A 8 -1.98 5.50 9.03
C PHE A 8 -0.81 6.44 8.76
N LEU A 9 0.24 6.32 9.58
CA LEU A 9 1.53 6.96 9.37
C LEU A 9 2.55 5.94 8.82
N VAL A 10 3.69 6.43 8.35
CA VAL A 10 4.78 5.53 7.92
C VAL A 10 5.25 4.72 9.13
N GLY A 11 5.26 3.40 8.99
CA GLY A 11 5.66 2.49 10.07
C GLY A 11 4.66 2.41 11.23
N ASP A 12 3.41 2.82 11.03
CA ASP A 12 2.41 2.86 12.10
C ASP A 12 2.09 1.47 12.67
N LYS A 13 2.35 1.32 13.97
CA LYS A 13 2.03 0.11 14.76
C LYS A 13 1.00 0.38 15.86
N MET A 14 0.48 1.60 15.98
CA MET A 14 -0.45 2.01 17.03
C MET A 14 -1.90 1.63 16.72
N HIS A 15 -2.22 1.35 15.46
CA HIS A 15 -3.52 0.81 15.10
C HIS A 15 -3.75 -0.54 15.80
N SER A 16 -4.94 -0.77 16.36
CA SER A 16 -5.30 -2.00 17.08
C SER A 16 -5.24 -3.29 16.23
N GLU A 17 -5.06 -3.14 14.93
CA GLU A 17 -5.00 -4.22 13.95
C GLU A 17 -3.66 -4.24 13.22
N SER A 18 -2.64 -3.53 13.73
CA SER A 18 -1.34 -3.39 13.09
C SER A 18 -0.73 -4.74 12.72
N GLU A 19 -0.76 -5.71 13.62
CA GLU A 19 -0.28 -7.08 13.35
C GLU A 19 -0.93 -7.71 12.10
N ALA A 20 -2.26 -7.66 12.00
CA ALA A 20 -3.00 -8.20 10.86
C ALA A 20 -2.73 -7.43 9.56
N ILE A 21 -2.49 -6.12 9.65
CA ILE A 21 -2.14 -5.26 8.52
C ILE A 21 -0.75 -5.65 7.99
N TYR A 22 0.24 -5.77 8.87
CA TYR A 22 1.60 -6.17 8.49
C TYR A 22 1.65 -7.61 7.96
N ALA A 23 0.95 -8.54 8.59
CA ALA A 23 0.81 -9.91 8.08
C ALA A 23 0.21 -9.94 6.67
N ARG A 24 -0.76 -9.07 6.37
CA ARG A 24 -1.31 -8.97 5.01
C ARG A 24 -0.28 -8.45 4.01
N LEU A 25 0.55 -7.48 4.39
CA LEU A 25 1.65 -7.01 3.53
C LEU A 25 2.69 -8.10 3.26
N GLU A 26 3.06 -8.87 4.28
CA GLU A 26 3.97 -10.03 4.15
C GLU A 26 3.41 -11.10 3.21
N GLN A 27 2.08 -11.31 3.20
CA GLN A 27 1.42 -12.22 2.25
C GLN A 27 1.38 -11.67 0.81
N LEU A 28 1.24 -10.36 0.64
CA LEU A 28 1.18 -9.71 -0.67
C LEU A 28 2.54 -9.68 -1.34
N MET A 29 3.60 -9.42 -0.58
CA MET A 29 4.95 -9.23 -1.12
C MET A 29 5.43 -10.37 -2.03
N PRO A 30 5.39 -11.66 -1.65
CA PRO A 30 5.81 -12.75 -2.53
C PRO A 30 4.93 -12.90 -3.76
N LYS A 31 3.62 -12.63 -3.67
CA LYS A 31 2.70 -12.66 -4.82
C LYS A 31 3.05 -11.56 -5.82
N MET A 32 3.31 -10.35 -5.32
CA MET A 32 3.72 -9.22 -6.15
C MET A 32 5.07 -9.48 -6.81
N LYS A 33 6.06 -10.00 -6.06
CA LYS A 33 7.38 -10.37 -6.60
C LYS A 33 7.27 -11.43 -7.70
N LYS A 34 6.37 -12.42 -7.55
CA LYS A 34 6.09 -13.43 -8.59
C LYS A 34 5.55 -12.83 -9.89
N GLU A 35 4.79 -11.74 -9.79
CA GLU A 35 4.29 -10.98 -10.94
C GLU A 35 5.31 -9.99 -11.52
N GLY A 36 6.48 -9.84 -10.88
CA GLY A 36 7.58 -8.99 -11.35
C GLY A 36 7.75 -7.67 -10.59
N TYR A 37 7.09 -7.48 -9.44
CA TYR A 37 7.34 -6.31 -8.58
C TYR A 37 8.77 -6.34 -8.03
N VAL A 38 9.48 -5.24 -8.23
CA VAL A 38 10.80 -4.97 -7.64
C VAL A 38 10.70 -3.67 -6.84
N PRO A 39 11.00 -3.68 -5.53
CA PRO A 39 10.99 -2.47 -4.72
C PRO A 39 11.90 -1.38 -5.28
N HIS A 40 11.38 -0.16 -5.42
CA HIS A 40 12.18 0.98 -5.85
C HIS A 40 12.91 1.61 -4.66
N LEU A 41 14.07 1.05 -4.28
CA LEU A 41 14.83 1.43 -3.08
C LEU A 41 15.18 2.92 -2.97
N HIS A 42 15.37 3.62 -4.10
CA HIS A 42 15.56 5.08 -4.14
C HIS A 42 14.34 5.90 -3.68
N SER A 43 13.20 5.24 -3.43
CA SER A 43 12.04 5.87 -2.79
C SER A 43 12.21 6.02 -1.28
N SER A 44 13.20 5.35 -0.66
CA SER A 44 13.64 5.67 0.69
C SER A 44 14.61 6.85 0.62
N LEU A 45 14.38 7.85 1.48
CA LEU A 45 15.25 9.02 1.61
C LEU A 45 16.37 8.79 2.62
N ARG A 46 16.36 7.65 3.32
CA ARG A 46 17.33 7.33 4.38
C ARG A 46 18.50 6.56 3.80
N ASP A 47 19.70 6.95 4.22
CA ASP A 47 20.93 6.25 3.86
C ASP A 47 21.15 5.07 4.82
N ILE A 48 20.43 3.98 4.54
CA ILE A 48 20.44 2.73 5.31
C ILE A 48 20.67 1.53 4.37
N PRO A 49 21.04 0.35 4.90
CA PRO A 49 21.16 -0.88 4.11
C PRO A 49 19.90 -1.16 3.28
N ASP A 50 20.07 -1.82 2.12
CA ASP A 50 18.98 -2.05 1.18
C ASP A 50 17.84 -2.91 1.74
N GLU A 51 18.18 -3.88 2.61
CA GLU A 51 17.18 -4.67 3.34
C GLU A 51 16.32 -3.79 4.26
N ASP A 52 16.93 -2.82 4.94
CA ASP A 52 16.23 -1.87 5.80
C ASP A 52 15.40 -0.86 4.98
N LYS A 53 15.86 -0.49 3.77
CA LYS A 53 15.07 0.33 2.84
C LYS A 53 13.83 -0.42 2.36
N GLU A 54 13.96 -1.71 2.03
CA GLU A 54 12.81 -2.51 1.61
C GLU A 54 11.77 -2.64 2.74
N ALA A 55 12.23 -2.86 3.97
CA ALA A 55 11.37 -2.89 5.15
C ALA A 55 10.65 -1.55 5.41
N GLU A 56 11.35 -0.42 5.26
CA GLU A 56 10.75 0.92 5.33
C GLU A 56 9.68 1.13 4.27
N LEU A 57 9.99 0.80 3.00
CA LEU A 57 9.06 0.95 1.89
C LEU A 57 7.82 0.07 2.06
N CYS A 58 7.96 -1.10 2.68
CA CYS A 58 6.82 -1.94 3.06
C CYS A 58 5.89 -1.22 4.05
N GLY A 59 6.45 -0.46 4.99
CA GLY A 59 5.74 0.30 6.01
C GLY A 59 5.14 1.64 5.55
N HIS A 60 5.13 1.97 4.25
CA HIS A 60 4.49 3.19 3.77
C HIS A 60 2.97 3.20 4.04
N SER A 61 2.44 4.38 4.39
CA SER A 61 1.05 4.51 4.86
C SER A 61 0.01 4.12 3.81
N GLU A 62 0.30 4.28 2.50
CA GLU A 62 -0.58 3.78 1.45
C GLU A 62 -0.73 2.27 1.49
N LYS A 63 0.37 1.54 1.67
CA LYS A 63 0.38 0.07 1.73
C LYS A 63 -0.37 -0.39 2.99
N LEU A 64 -0.13 0.24 4.13
CA LEU A 64 -0.85 -0.04 5.38
C LEU A 64 -2.36 0.18 5.22
N ALA A 65 -2.78 1.32 4.64
CA ALA A 65 -4.19 1.62 4.41
C ALA A 65 -4.88 0.62 3.47
N ILE A 66 -4.19 0.20 2.40
CA ILE A 66 -4.73 -0.78 1.45
C ILE A 66 -4.80 -2.17 2.09
N ALA A 67 -3.77 -2.59 2.81
CA ALA A 67 -3.76 -3.86 3.53
C ALA A 67 -4.90 -3.93 4.57
N TYR A 68 -5.11 -2.84 5.32
CA TYR A 68 -6.25 -2.70 6.21
C TYR A 68 -7.59 -2.87 5.47
N ALA A 69 -7.76 -2.16 4.36
CA ALA A 69 -8.99 -2.21 3.57
C ALA A 69 -9.24 -3.60 2.98
N LEU A 70 -8.20 -4.30 2.51
CA LEU A 70 -8.28 -5.68 2.00
C LEU A 70 -8.79 -6.65 3.06
N ASN A 71 -8.31 -6.51 4.31
CA ASN A 71 -8.73 -7.37 5.42
C ASN A 71 -10.19 -7.14 5.83
N ARG A 72 -10.73 -5.93 5.60
CA ARG A 72 -12.04 -5.51 6.12
C ARG A 72 -13.14 -5.46 5.07
N THR A 73 -12.83 -5.67 3.80
CA THR A 73 -13.82 -5.55 2.72
C THR A 73 -13.87 -6.82 1.87
N PRO A 74 -15.07 -7.23 1.39
CA PRO A 74 -15.22 -8.40 0.53
C PRO A 74 -14.37 -8.31 -0.74
N GLU A 75 -14.05 -9.48 -1.32
CA GLU A 75 -13.39 -9.58 -2.62
C GLU A 75 -14.11 -8.77 -3.71
N GLY A 76 -13.34 -8.20 -4.65
CA GLY A 76 -13.86 -7.30 -5.69
C GLY A 76 -14.26 -5.89 -5.22
N THR A 77 -14.30 -5.61 -3.91
CA THR A 77 -14.64 -4.27 -3.40
C THR A 77 -13.61 -3.23 -3.84
N THR A 78 -14.08 -2.12 -4.43
CA THR A 78 -13.21 -0.98 -4.79
C THR A 78 -12.67 -0.30 -3.53
N ILE A 79 -11.35 -0.22 -3.41
CA ILE A 79 -10.67 0.43 -2.30
C ILE A 79 -10.40 1.90 -2.65
N ARG A 80 -10.63 2.81 -1.70
CA ARG A 80 -10.36 4.25 -1.86
C ARG A 80 -9.41 4.72 -0.77
N VAL A 81 -8.30 5.31 -1.17
CA VAL A 81 -7.25 5.85 -0.29
C VAL A 81 -7.12 7.35 -0.53
N VAL A 82 -6.98 8.12 0.53
CA VAL A 82 -6.70 9.56 0.45
C VAL A 82 -5.39 9.83 1.19
N LYS A 83 -4.46 10.52 0.51
CA LYS A 83 -3.16 10.92 1.04
C LYS A 83 -2.98 12.43 0.89
N ASN A 84 -2.37 13.04 1.89
CA ASN A 84 -2.04 14.47 1.90
C ASN A 84 -0.71 14.79 1.20
N LEU A 85 0.14 13.79 0.97
CA LEU A 85 1.41 13.87 0.23
C LEU A 85 1.31 13.13 -1.09
N ARG A 86 2.19 13.46 -2.03
CA ARG A 86 2.33 12.74 -3.30
C ARG A 86 2.70 11.27 -3.04
N VAL A 87 2.11 10.36 -3.79
CA VAL A 87 2.46 8.92 -3.72
C VAL A 87 3.87 8.74 -4.27
N CYS A 88 4.72 7.98 -3.57
CA CYS A 88 6.09 7.73 -4.04
C CYS A 88 6.10 6.70 -5.19
N VAL A 89 7.21 6.63 -5.93
CA VAL A 89 7.34 5.74 -7.10
C VAL A 89 7.13 4.28 -6.69
N ASP A 90 7.74 3.84 -5.59
CA ASP A 90 7.54 2.49 -5.07
C ASP A 90 6.07 2.18 -4.75
N CYS A 91 5.37 3.10 -4.07
CA CYS A 91 3.95 2.92 -3.77
C CYS A 91 3.10 2.90 -5.03
N HIS A 92 3.39 3.73 -6.04
CA HIS A 92 2.68 3.66 -7.33
C HIS A 92 2.76 2.26 -7.93
N THR A 93 3.97 1.73 -8.06
CA THR A 93 4.20 0.40 -8.61
C THR A 93 3.53 -0.66 -7.75
N ALA A 94 3.74 -0.61 -6.43
CA ALA A 94 3.16 -1.57 -5.49
C ALA A 94 1.62 -1.61 -5.55
N ILE A 95 0.95 -0.46 -5.57
CA ILE A 95 -0.52 -0.39 -5.62
C ILE A 95 -1.04 -1.00 -6.93
N ALA A 96 -0.35 -0.75 -8.05
CA ALA A 96 -0.69 -1.36 -9.33
C ALA A 96 -0.61 -2.90 -9.23
N TYR A 97 0.49 -3.46 -8.70
CA TYR A 97 0.62 -4.90 -8.49
C TYR A 97 -0.43 -5.47 -7.52
N ILE A 98 -0.73 -4.78 -6.43
CA ILE A 98 -1.80 -5.19 -5.50
C ILE A 98 -3.14 -5.24 -6.23
N SER A 99 -3.46 -4.25 -7.08
CA SER A 99 -4.70 -4.23 -7.86
C SER A 99 -4.86 -5.47 -8.75
N LYS A 100 -3.74 -5.96 -9.32
CA LYS A 100 -3.70 -7.16 -10.15
C LYS A 100 -3.84 -8.44 -9.32
N VAL A 101 -3.03 -8.59 -8.28
CA VAL A 101 -2.95 -9.80 -7.46
C VAL A 101 -4.23 -10.05 -6.67
N GLU A 102 -4.87 -8.98 -6.22
CA GLU A 102 -6.09 -9.05 -5.40
C GLU A 102 -7.36 -8.82 -6.23
N GLU A 103 -7.22 -8.67 -7.55
CA GLU A 103 -8.33 -8.46 -8.51
C GLU A 103 -9.29 -7.34 -8.09
N ARG A 104 -8.71 -6.21 -7.64
CA ARG A 104 -9.47 -5.07 -7.10
C ARG A 104 -9.05 -3.77 -7.74
N THR A 105 -10.03 -2.93 -8.04
CA THR A 105 -9.77 -1.53 -8.39
C THR A 105 -9.40 -0.75 -7.14
N ILE A 106 -8.29 -0.02 -7.18
CA ILE A 106 -7.84 0.86 -6.09
C ILE A 106 -7.82 2.29 -6.62
N ILE A 107 -8.45 3.21 -5.91
CA ILE A 107 -8.45 4.63 -6.25
C ILE A 107 -7.67 5.36 -5.17
N CYS A 108 -6.57 6.01 -5.54
CA CYS A 108 -5.78 6.82 -4.62
C CYS A 108 -5.91 8.29 -5.01
N ARG A 109 -6.38 9.13 -4.09
CA ARG A 109 -6.29 10.58 -4.21
C ARG A 109 -5.09 11.04 -3.40
N ASP A 110 -4.11 11.62 -4.07
CA ASP A 110 -2.97 12.25 -3.40
C ASP A 110 -3.11 13.78 -3.37
N ALA A 111 -2.07 14.47 -2.89
CA ALA A 111 -2.02 15.94 -2.81
C ALA A 111 -2.31 16.66 -4.13
N SER A 112 -2.08 15.98 -5.25
CA SER A 112 -1.98 16.58 -6.59
C SER A 112 -2.98 15.98 -7.59
N ARG A 113 -3.31 14.69 -7.49
CA ARG A 113 -4.00 13.93 -8.54
C ARG A 113 -4.83 12.78 -7.99
N PHE A 114 -5.71 12.27 -8.85
CA PHE A 114 -6.38 10.98 -8.66
C PHE A 114 -5.67 9.94 -9.52
N HIS A 115 -5.39 8.79 -8.90
CA HIS A 115 -4.83 7.62 -9.54
C HIS A 115 -5.85 6.51 -9.45
N VAL A 116 -6.10 5.84 -10.57
CA VAL A 116 -6.96 4.65 -10.63
C VAL A 116 -6.06 3.50 -11.03
N TYR A 117 -5.96 2.53 -10.13
CA TYR A 117 -5.18 1.32 -10.34
C TYR A 117 -6.10 0.15 -10.63
N LYS A 118 -5.86 -0.53 -11.75
CA LYS A 118 -6.65 -1.69 -12.17
C LYS A 118 -5.81 -2.62 -13.02
N ASP A 119 -5.88 -3.91 -12.74
CA ASP A 119 -5.21 -4.98 -13.51
C ASP A 119 -3.70 -4.74 -13.70
N GLY A 120 -3.04 -4.12 -12.71
CA GLY A 120 -1.59 -3.88 -12.76
C GLY A 120 -1.17 -2.55 -13.39
N LYS A 121 -2.11 -1.66 -13.71
CA LYS A 121 -1.87 -0.35 -14.31
C LYS A 121 -2.37 0.78 -13.44
#